data_AF-A0A843H7Z2-F1
#
_entry.id   AF-A0A843H7Z2-F1
#
_cell.length_a   1.000
_cell.length_b   1.000
_cell.length_c   1.000
_cell.angle_alpha   90.00
_cell.angle_beta   90.00
_cell.angle_gamma   90.00
#
_symmetry.space_group_name_H-M   'P 1'
#
loop_
_entity.id
_entity.type
_entity.pdbx_description
1 polymer ?
#
loop_
_entity_poly.entity_id
_entity_poly.type
_entity_poly.pdbx_seq_one_letter_code
_entity_poly.pdbx_strand_id
1 'polypeptide(L)'
;MIENKNQCPFCKEIFETARQKGCHQRLCKLNPNRDKMLNSLRNNGSNTWKKLNKERILERKEYKCNCLKCNKEYIVICTENDYIKGKYKKYCCRRCANSRVISEEQKQCVHNKLVKEKPKVYCKNCNNIISYKNKSGYCQHCIGKFKNIDDETREKLRQAGLHSCKVQSENRRSKNEIAFCELCEQYFNNVKHNEAIFNGWDADIIIEDLKIAVLWNGKWHYEKIKKEHSINQIQNRDKIKIEEIKKCGYIPYIIKDLGKYNLEKVNTEFKNFLDYIKQIEN
;
A
#
# COMPACT_ATOMS: atom_id res chain seq x y z
N MET A 1 -25.44 37.51 27.65
CA MET A 1 -24.69 37.16 26.43
C MET A 1 -24.50 35.65 26.44
N ILE A 2 -24.99 34.94 25.42
CA ILE A 2 -24.86 33.47 25.34
C ILE A 2 -23.47 33.18 24.79
N GLU A 3 -22.54 32.73 25.63
CA GLU A 3 -21.22 32.30 25.16
C GLU A 3 -21.36 31.07 24.26
N ASN A 4 -20.91 31.19 23.02
CA ASN A 4 -21.00 30.12 22.05
C ASN A 4 -19.97 29.04 22.43
N LYS A 5 -20.43 27.87 22.92
CA LYS A 5 -19.58 26.82 23.53
C LYS A 5 -18.44 26.34 22.61
N ASN A 6 -18.61 26.46 21.29
CA ASN A 6 -17.63 26.06 20.29
C ASN A 6 -16.78 27.22 19.74
N GLN A 7 -16.75 28.38 20.39
CA GLN A 7 -15.87 29.47 20.00
C GLN A 7 -14.46 29.29 20.59
N CYS A 8 -13.42 29.54 19.79
CA CYS A 8 -12.04 29.59 20.27
C CYS A 8 -11.86 30.82 21.18
N PRO A 9 -11.30 30.67 22.40
CA PRO A 9 -11.17 31.80 23.33
C PRO A 9 -10.19 32.86 22.82
N PHE A 10 -9.25 32.50 21.94
CA PHE A 10 -8.15 33.34 21.48
C PHE A 10 -8.49 34.12 20.20
N CYS A 11 -8.89 33.43 19.12
CA CYS A 11 -9.21 34.06 17.83
C CYS A 11 -10.70 34.29 17.57
N LYS A 12 -11.58 33.86 18.49
CA LYS A 12 -13.04 33.99 18.39
C LYS A 12 -13.70 33.27 17.20
N GLU A 13 -12.96 32.44 16.47
CA GLU A 13 -13.49 31.55 15.43
C GLU A 13 -14.45 30.50 16.03
N ILE A 14 -15.54 30.19 15.33
CA ILE A 14 -16.60 29.27 15.77
C ILE A 14 -16.45 27.94 15.03
N PHE A 15 -16.52 26.83 15.76
CA PHE A 15 -16.40 25.47 15.21
C PHE A 15 -17.72 24.69 15.34
N GLU A 16 -17.94 23.73 14.45
CA GLU A 16 -19.15 22.88 14.50
C GLU A 16 -19.09 21.92 15.69
N THR A 17 -17.89 21.46 16.05
CA THR A 17 -17.67 20.47 17.11
C THR A 17 -16.62 20.91 18.12
N ALA A 18 -16.77 20.46 19.37
CA ALA A 18 -15.78 20.67 20.43
C ALA A 18 -14.39 20.08 20.07
N ARG A 19 -14.35 19.01 19.26
CA ARG A 19 -13.10 18.39 18.81
C ARG A 19 -12.34 19.29 17.83
N GLN A 20 -13.03 19.88 16.85
CA GLN A 20 -12.43 20.86 15.93
C GLN A 20 -11.88 22.07 16.71
N LYS A 21 -12.69 22.62 17.65
CA LYS A 21 -12.24 23.67 18.57
C LYS A 21 -10.99 23.26 19.35
N GLY A 22 -10.96 22.07 19.95
CA GLY A 22 -9.80 21.61 20.73
C GLY A 22 -8.52 21.45 19.88
N CYS A 23 -8.65 20.97 18.64
CA CYS A 23 -7.52 20.87 17.71
C CYS A 23 -7.01 22.25 17.29
N HIS A 24 -7.92 23.15 16.93
CA HIS A 24 -7.58 24.54 16.59
C HIS A 24 -6.96 25.27 17.77
N GLN A 25 -7.57 25.23 18.96
CA GLN A 25 -7.13 25.96 20.15
C GLN A 25 -5.66 25.66 20.49
N ARG A 26 -5.24 24.41 20.32
CA ARG A 26 -3.86 23.96 20.47
C ARG A 26 -2.88 24.61 19.49
N LEU A 27 -3.30 24.89 18.26
CA LEU A 27 -2.46 25.41 17.18
C LEU A 27 -2.74 26.89 16.83
N CYS A 28 -3.72 27.50 17.48
CA CYS A 28 -4.21 28.85 17.22
C CYS A 28 -3.07 29.86 17.34
N LYS A 29 -2.88 30.69 16.30
CA LYS A 29 -1.78 31.68 16.24
C LYS A 29 -1.83 32.68 17.41
N LEU A 30 -3.02 32.95 17.95
CA LEU A 30 -3.24 33.86 19.07
C LEU A 30 -3.21 33.17 20.44
N ASN A 31 -2.97 31.85 20.50
CA ASN A 31 -2.81 31.16 21.78
C ASN A 31 -1.42 31.48 22.37
N PRO A 32 -1.32 32.14 23.54
CA PRO A 32 -0.04 32.52 24.14
C PRO A 32 0.84 31.31 24.52
N ASN A 33 0.24 30.12 24.63
CA ASN A 33 0.96 28.88 24.91
C ASN A 33 1.34 28.11 23.63
N ARG A 34 1.00 28.61 22.43
CA ARG A 34 1.29 27.93 21.17
C ARG A 34 2.77 27.61 21.02
N ASP A 35 3.64 28.60 21.25
CA ASP A 35 5.08 28.42 21.04
C ASP A 35 5.70 27.50 22.09
N LYS A 36 5.26 27.56 23.34
CA LYS A 36 5.65 26.58 24.38
C LYS A 36 5.25 25.15 23.97
N MET A 37 4.05 24.98 23.43
CA MET A 37 3.55 23.67 22.99
C MET A 37 4.26 23.17 21.72
N LEU A 38 4.52 24.04 20.74
CA LEU A 38 5.30 23.71 19.55
C LEU A 38 6.75 23.37 19.90
N ASN A 39 7.36 24.08 20.84
CA ASN A 39 8.70 23.77 21.33
C ASN A 39 8.72 22.45 22.12
N SER A 40 7.70 22.16 22.93
CA SER A 40 7.54 20.86 23.58
C SER A 40 7.38 19.73 22.55
N LEU A 41 6.57 19.92 21.49
CA LEU A 41 6.40 18.94 20.42
C LEU A 41 7.67 18.77 19.58
N ARG A 42 8.46 19.83 19.35
CA ARG A 42 9.78 19.75 18.70
C ARG A 42 10.80 19.03 19.58
N ASN A 43 10.76 19.26 20.89
CA ASN A 43 11.70 18.66 21.85
C ASN A 43 11.33 17.23 22.25
N ASN A 44 10.05 16.85 22.21
CA ASN A 44 9.53 15.51 22.52
C ASN A 44 9.19 14.67 21.27
N GLY A 45 9.06 15.31 20.11
CA GLY A 45 8.74 14.69 18.84
C GLY A 45 9.98 14.14 18.16
N SER A 46 10.16 12.82 18.23
CA SER A 46 11.10 12.00 17.47
C SER A 46 12.59 12.10 17.81
N ASN A 47 13.12 13.25 18.23
CA ASN A 47 14.56 13.37 18.50
C ASN A 47 14.96 12.90 19.89
N THR A 48 14.20 13.13 20.96
CA THR A 48 14.51 12.57 22.29
C THR A 48 14.36 11.06 22.34
N TRP A 49 13.33 10.48 21.71
CA TRP A 49 13.22 9.00 21.66
C TRP A 49 14.30 8.37 20.78
N LYS A 50 14.68 9.00 19.64
CA LYS A 50 15.83 8.57 18.84
C LYS A 50 17.17 8.81 19.52
N LYS A 51 17.36 9.91 20.27
CA LYS A 51 18.60 10.27 20.96
C LYS A 51 18.79 9.43 22.24
N LEU A 52 17.72 9.24 23.03
CA LEU A 52 17.68 8.28 24.14
C LEU A 52 17.80 6.83 23.66
N ASN A 53 17.24 6.44 22.49
CA ASN A 53 17.53 5.11 21.94
C ASN A 53 18.96 5.01 21.44
N LYS A 54 19.52 6.04 20.79
CA LYS A 54 20.89 6.01 20.28
C LYS A 54 21.92 5.92 21.42
N GLU A 55 21.65 6.57 22.55
CA GLU A 55 22.45 6.47 23.79
C GLU A 55 22.15 5.18 24.60
N ARG A 56 21.01 4.53 24.38
CA ARG A 56 20.63 3.23 25.00
C ARG A 56 20.93 2.00 24.13
N ILE A 57 21.58 2.15 22.98
CA ILE A 57 22.10 0.98 22.25
C ILE A 57 23.25 0.43 23.09
N LEU A 58 22.91 -0.51 23.98
CA LEU A 58 23.88 -1.32 24.69
C LEU A 58 24.82 -1.96 23.66
N GLU A 59 26.12 -1.89 23.93
CA GLU A 59 27.14 -2.50 23.08
C GLU A 59 26.79 -3.97 22.80
N ARG A 60 26.83 -4.37 21.53
CA ARG A 60 26.57 -5.74 21.11
C ARG A 60 27.91 -6.37 20.75
N LYS A 61 28.25 -7.45 21.45
CA LYS A 61 29.48 -8.20 21.25
C LYS A 61 29.17 -9.51 20.53
N GLU A 62 30.16 -10.06 19.86
CA GLU A 62 30.10 -11.39 19.26
C GLU A 62 30.44 -12.44 20.31
N TYR A 63 29.55 -13.42 20.50
CA TYR A 63 29.79 -14.55 21.37
C TYR A 63 29.74 -15.84 20.57
N LYS A 64 30.72 -16.71 20.79
CA LYS A 64 30.73 -18.07 20.24
C LYS A 64 29.84 -18.96 21.10
N CYS A 65 28.93 -19.69 20.46
CA CYS A 65 28.00 -20.60 21.11
C CYS A 65 27.98 -21.94 20.39
N ASN A 66 27.72 -23.01 21.13
CA ASN A 66 27.48 -24.33 20.54
C ASN A 66 25.98 -24.59 20.41
N CYS A 67 25.57 -25.08 19.25
CA CYS A 67 24.15 -25.36 19.01
C CYS A 67 23.70 -26.51 19.91
N LEU A 68 22.65 -26.30 20.71
CA LEU A 68 22.12 -27.35 21.60
C LEU A 68 21.67 -28.63 20.90
N LYS A 69 21.56 -28.63 19.56
CA LYS A 69 21.15 -29.81 18.79
C LYS A 69 22.31 -30.50 18.09
N CYS A 70 23.02 -29.79 17.20
CA CYS A 70 24.07 -30.39 16.38
C CYS A 70 25.48 -30.13 16.92
N ASN A 71 25.59 -29.47 18.08
CA ASN A 71 26.84 -29.05 18.70
C ASN A 71 27.78 -28.20 17.82
N LYS A 72 27.31 -27.75 16.65
CA LYS A 72 28.09 -26.88 15.75
C LYS A 72 28.27 -25.50 16.39
N GLU A 73 29.49 -24.99 16.37
CA GLU A 73 29.82 -23.63 16.79
C GLU A 73 29.16 -22.60 15.85
N TYR A 74 28.62 -21.52 16.42
CA TYR A 74 28.07 -20.39 15.69
C TYR A 74 28.17 -19.10 16.51
N ILE A 75 28.11 -17.96 15.81
CA ILE A 75 28.23 -16.64 16.43
C ILE A 75 26.84 -16.06 16.71
N VAL A 76 26.67 -15.50 17.91
CA VAL A 76 25.53 -14.67 18.31
C VAL A 76 25.98 -13.24 18.56
N ILE A 77 25.23 -12.27 18.05
CA ILE A 77 25.47 -10.84 18.27
C ILE A 77 24.38 -10.33 19.22
N CYS A 78 24.73 -10.14 20.48
CA CYS A 78 23.80 -9.71 21.52
C CYS A 78 24.49 -8.83 22.56
N THR A 79 23.71 -8.25 23.46
CA THR A 79 24.26 -7.51 24.61
C THR A 79 24.85 -8.49 25.62
N GLU A 80 25.83 -8.03 26.41
CA GLU A 80 26.44 -8.84 27.47
C GLU A 80 25.42 -9.32 28.50
N ASN A 81 24.47 -8.46 28.86
CA ASN A 81 23.35 -8.81 29.73
C ASN A 81 22.46 -9.91 29.16
N ASP A 82 22.15 -9.89 27.86
CA ASP A 82 21.36 -10.96 27.23
C ASP A 82 22.15 -12.27 27.16
N TYR A 83 23.47 -12.19 26.95
CA TYR A 83 24.33 -13.36 26.98
C TYR A 83 24.35 -14.02 28.37
N ILE A 84 24.63 -13.23 29.42
CA ILE A 84 24.64 -13.70 30.83
C ILE A 84 23.27 -14.28 31.23
N LYS A 85 22.17 -13.62 30.86
CA LYS A 85 20.80 -14.10 31.14
C LYS A 85 20.36 -15.26 30.25
N GLY A 86 21.18 -15.70 29.30
CA GLY A 86 20.83 -16.76 28.36
C GLY A 86 19.75 -16.38 27.33
N LYS A 87 19.43 -15.10 27.16
CA LYS A 87 18.40 -14.55 26.26
C LYS A 87 18.90 -14.41 24.81
N TYR A 88 19.52 -15.45 24.28
CA TYR A 88 20.03 -15.49 22.91
C TYR A 88 19.56 -16.75 22.18
N LYS A 89 19.67 -16.76 20.85
CA LYS A 89 19.34 -17.95 20.03
C LYS A 89 20.21 -19.14 20.47
N LYS A 90 19.59 -20.24 20.91
CA LYS A 90 20.28 -21.47 21.37
C LYS A 90 20.62 -22.47 20.24
N TYR A 91 20.22 -22.14 19.02
CA TYR A 91 20.38 -22.98 17.85
C TYR A 91 21.06 -22.20 16.72
N CYS A 92 21.92 -22.86 15.96
CA CYS A 92 22.68 -22.24 14.86
C CYS A 92 21.80 -21.84 13.67
N CYS A 93 20.67 -22.53 13.46
CA CYS A 93 19.76 -22.27 12.35
C CYS A 93 18.30 -22.61 12.70
N ARG A 94 17.38 -22.16 11.85
CA ARG A 94 15.93 -22.42 12.00
C ARG A 94 15.60 -23.91 11.99
N ARG A 95 16.33 -24.72 11.20
CA ARG A 95 16.17 -26.18 11.16
C ARG A 95 16.45 -26.81 12.52
N CYS A 96 17.56 -26.44 13.17
CA CYS A 96 17.91 -26.92 14.51
C CYS A 96 16.89 -26.47 15.57
N ALA A 97 16.44 -25.22 15.50
CA ALA A 97 15.41 -24.69 16.41
C ALA A 97 14.06 -25.41 16.29
N ASN A 98 13.66 -25.79 15.07
CA ASN A 98 12.37 -26.43 14.83
C ASN A 98 12.39 -27.94 15.04
N SER A 99 13.57 -28.55 15.09
CA SER A 99 13.71 -30.01 15.23
C SER A 99 13.72 -30.50 16.67
N ARG A 100 12.94 -29.84 17.52
CA ARG A 100 12.61 -30.35 18.85
C ARG A 100 11.99 -31.75 18.69
N VAL A 101 12.46 -32.70 19.47
CA VAL A 101 11.78 -33.99 19.61
C VAL A 101 10.52 -33.70 20.41
N ILE A 102 9.36 -33.80 19.75
CA ILE A 102 8.06 -33.64 20.40
C ILE A 102 7.76 -34.97 21.07
N SER A 103 7.55 -34.98 22.38
CA SER A 103 7.18 -36.21 23.10
C SER A 103 5.86 -36.77 22.57
N GLU A 104 5.64 -38.07 22.70
CA GLU A 104 4.36 -38.68 22.30
C GLU A 104 3.16 -38.04 23.02
N GLU A 105 3.34 -37.68 24.30
CA GLU A 105 2.33 -36.92 25.05
C GLU A 105 2.00 -35.57 24.42
N GLN A 106 3.02 -34.82 23.94
CA GLN A 106 2.81 -33.54 23.27
C GLN A 106 2.15 -33.73 21.89
N LYS A 107 2.55 -34.76 21.14
CA LYS A 107 1.89 -35.13 19.88
C LYS A 107 0.42 -35.46 20.11
N GLN A 108 0.12 -36.26 21.14
CA GLN A 108 -1.24 -36.61 21.53
C GLN A 108 -2.04 -35.38 21.97
N CYS A 109 -1.44 -34.46 22.73
CA CYS A 109 -2.10 -33.22 23.13
C CYS A 109 -2.45 -32.33 21.93
N VAL A 110 -1.54 -32.20 20.94
CA VAL A 110 -1.81 -31.48 19.69
C VAL A 110 -2.90 -32.19 18.88
N HIS A 111 -2.83 -33.51 18.74
CA HIS A 111 -3.83 -34.32 18.05
C HIS A 111 -5.21 -34.12 18.69
N ASN A 112 -5.32 -34.26 20.02
CA ASN A 112 -6.56 -34.05 20.76
C ASN A 112 -7.13 -32.63 20.57
N LYS A 113 -6.28 -31.60 20.42
CA LYS A 113 -6.72 -30.22 20.11
C LYS A 113 -7.22 -30.05 18.68
N LEU A 114 -6.66 -30.80 17.73
CA LEU A 114 -7.05 -30.76 16.32
C LEU A 114 -8.30 -31.58 16.03
N VAL A 115 -8.48 -32.72 16.72
CA VAL A 115 -9.63 -33.63 16.56
C VAL A 115 -10.85 -33.14 17.34
N LYS A 116 -10.68 -32.29 18.36
CA LYS A 116 -11.82 -31.65 19.02
C LYS A 116 -12.69 -30.94 17.99
N GLU A 117 -13.91 -31.47 17.81
CA GLU A 117 -14.90 -30.85 16.95
C GLU A 117 -15.08 -29.40 17.40
N LYS A 118 -14.83 -28.48 16.47
CA LYS A 118 -15.08 -27.06 16.74
C LYS A 118 -16.58 -26.90 16.95
N PRO A 119 -17.02 -26.17 17.98
CA PRO A 119 -18.45 -25.95 18.20
C PRO A 119 -19.05 -25.33 16.94
N LYS A 120 -20.12 -25.95 16.43
CA LYS A 120 -20.88 -25.40 15.31
C LYS A 120 -21.43 -24.05 15.75
N VAL A 121 -21.07 -22.99 15.02
CA VAL A 121 -21.58 -21.64 15.24
C VAL A 121 -22.69 -21.42 14.25
N TYR A 122 -23.86 -20.99 14.71
CA TYR A 122 -25.01 -20.74 13.85
C TYR A 122 -25.18 -19.23 13.61
N CYS A 123 -25.62 -18.87 12.40
CA CYS A 123 -25.96 -17.50 12.07
C CYS A 123 -27.19 -17.04 12.87
N LYS A 124 -27.08 -15.90 13.54
CA LYS A 124 -28.19 -15.27 14.29
C LYS A 124 -29.46 -14.97 13.47
N ASN A 125 -29.35 -14.90 12.13
CA ASN A 125 -30.48 -14.62 11.25
C ASN A 125 -31.04 -15.87 10.57
N CYS A 126 -30.24 -16.53 9.71
CA CYS A 126 -30.73 -17.65 8.90
C CYS A 126 -30.43 -19.03 9.51
N ASN A 127 -29.83 -19.09 10.71
CA ASN A 127 -29.43 -20.32 11.39
C ASN A 127 -28.48 -21.24 10.60
N ASN A 128 -27.90 -20.80 9.48
CA ASN A 128 -26.87 -21.56 8.76
C ASN A 128 -25.59 -21.69 9.58
N ILE A 129 -24.90 -22.83 9.41
CA ILE A 129 -23.61 -23.09 10.04
C ILE A 129 -22.56 -22.13 9.47
N ILE A 130 -21.83 -21.46 10.36
CA ILE A 130 -20.70 -20.58 10.04
C ILE A 130 -19.40 -21.33 10.38
N SER A 131 -18.46 -21.34 9.44
CA SER A 131 -17.16 -22.03 9.60
C SER A 131 -16.27 -21.44 10.70
N TYR A 132 -16.54 -20.21 11.14
CA TYR A 132 -15.83 -19.54 12.24
C TYR A 132 -16.71 -18.56 13.00
N LYS A 133 -16.49 -18.42 14.30
CA LYS A 133 -17.13 -17.39 15.14
C LYS A 133 -16.61 -16.01 14.73
N ASN A 134 -17.35 -15.28 13.90
CA ASN A 134 -17.07 -13.87 13.67
C ASN A 134 -17.71 -13.00 14.77
N LYS A 135 -17.23 -11.76 14.95
CA LYS A 135 -17.75 -10.85 15.98
C LYS A 135 -19.23 -10.50 15.78
N SER A 136 -19.73 -10.55 14.54
CA SER A 136 -21.11 -10.16 14.22
C SER A 136 -22.12 -11.26 14.55
N GLY A 137 -21.73 -12.53 14.49
CA GLY A 137 -22.62 -13.68 14.63
C GLY A 137 -23.52 -13.93 13.42
N TYR A 138 -23.24 -13.30 12.27
CA TYR A 138 -24.00 -13.47 11.03
C TYR A 138 -23.16 -14.17 9.96
N CYS A 139 -23.79 -14.97 9.09
CA CYS A 139 -23.14 -15.52 7.90
C CYS A 139 -22.87 -14.41 6.87
N GLN A 140 -22.04 -14.69 5.86
CA GLN A 140 -21.66 -13.71 4.83
C GLN A 140 -22.86 -13.16 4.03
N HIS A 141 -23.93 -13.94 3.86
CA HIS A 141 -25.14 -13.47 3.20
C HIS A 141 -26.02 -12.58 4.11
N CYS A 142 -26.09 -12.89 5.41
CA CYS A 142 -26.92 -12.13 6.35
C CYS A 142 -26.22 -10.89 6.90
N ILE A 143 -24.89 -10.85 6.95
CA ILE A 143 -24.14 -9.69 7.46
C ILE A 143 -24.40 -8.42 6.63
N GLY A 144 -24.65 -8.57 5.33
CA GLY A 144 -25.02 -7.45 4.46
C GLY A 144 -26.43 -6.94 4.73
N LYS A 145 -27.36 -7.83 5.12
CA LYS A 145 -28.77 -7.50 5.42
C LYS A 145 -28.94 -6.87 6.80
N PHE A 146 -28.13 -7.28 7.78
CA PHE A 146 -28.19 -6.76 9.16
C PHE A 146 -27.40 -5.49 9.40
N LYS A 147 -26.54 -5.14 8.45
CA LYS A 147 -26.09 -3.77 8.35
C LYS A 147 -27.28 -2.98 7.78
N ASN A 148 -28.17 -2.51 8.65
CA ASN A 148 -29.19 -1.50 8.36
C ASN A 148 -28.48 -0.20 7.97
N ILE A 149 -27.78 -0.24 6.85
CA ILE A 149 -27.13 0.88 6.20
C ILE A 149 -28.20 1.44 5.28
N ASP A 150 -28.68 2.62 5.65
CA ASP A 150 -29.55 3.43 4.82
C ASP A 150 -28.91 3.67 3.44
N ASP A 151 -29.74 3.93 2.43
CA ASP A 151 -29.28 4.03 1.06
C ASP A 151 -28.26 5.17 0.87
N GLU A 152 -28.35 6.25 1.65
CA GLU A 152 -27.39 7.35 1.64
C GLU A 152 -26.00 6.88 2.11
N THR A 153 -25.93 6.15 3.22
CA THR A 153 -24.68 5.57 3.72
C THR A 153 -24.12 4.52 2.75
N ARG A 154 -24.96 3.74 2.08
CA ARG A 154 -24.53 2.78 1.04
C ARG A 154 -23.87 3.51 -0.13
N GLU A 155 -24.49 4.60 -0.60
CA GLU A 155 -23.94 5.41 -1.67
C GLU A 155 -22.63 6.09 -1.26
N LYS A 156 -22.54 6.62 -0.04
CA LYS A 156 -21.28 7.18 0.50
C LYS A 156 -20.15 6.14 0.51
N LEU A 157 -20.43 4.91 0.91
CA LEU A 157 -19.43 3.82 0.90
C LEU A 157 -19.02 3.46 -0.54
N ARG A 158 -19.96 3.44 -1.48
CA ARG A 158 -19.67 3.22 -2.91
C ARG A 158 -18.76 4.31 -3.46
N GLN A 159 -19.09 5.57 -3.19
CA GLN A 159 -18.30 6.73 -3.60
C GLN A 159 -16.90 6.72 -2.98
N ALA A 160 -16.78 6.34 -1.70
CA ALA A 160 -15.48 6.18 -1.04
C ALA A 160 -14.64 5.08 -1.71
N GLY A 161 -15.27 3.97 -2.11
CA GLY A 161 -14.62 2.90 -2.87
C GLY A 161 -14.11 3.38 -4.23
N LEU A 162 -14.96 4.06 -4.99
CA LEU A 162 -14.59 4.65 -6.29
C LEU A 162 -13.46 5.67 -6.16
N HIS A 163 -13.53 6.55 -5.15
CA HIS A 163 -12.47 7.51 -4.87
C HIS A 163 -11.15 6.82 -4.53
N SER A 164 -11.17 5.77 -3.70
CA SER A 164 -9.97 5.02 -3.38
C SER A 164 -9.35 4.36 -4.62
N CYS A 165 -10.16 3.78 -5.50
CA CYS A 165 -9.69 3.24 -6.77
C CYS A 165 -9.05 4.31 -7.64
N LYS A 166 -9.69 5.49 -7.78
CA LYS A 166 -9.18 6.62 -8.56
C LYS A 166 -7.85 7.15 -8.02
N VAL A 167 -7.75 7.35 -6.71
CA VAL A 167 -6.50 7.79 -6.06
C VAL A 167 -5.40 6.74 -6.24
N GLN A 168 -5.72 5.45 -6.19
CA GLN A 168 -4.73 4.41 -6.43
C GLN A 168 -4.28 4.35 -7.89
N SER A 169 -5.17 4.54 -8.87
CA SER A 169 -4.77 4.60 -10.27
C SER A 169 -3.87 5.81 -10.52
N GLU A 170 -4.22 6.99 -10.01
CA GLU A 170 -3.40 8.21 -10.12
C GLU A 170 -2.01 8.02 -9.51
N ASN A 171 -1.92 7.44 -8.31
CA ASN A 171 -0.63 7.21 -7.64
C ASN A 171 0.24 6.14 -8.29
N ARG A 172 -0.33 5.27 -9.14
CA ARG A 172 0.44 4.23 -9.86
C ARG A 172 1.06 4.75 -11.16
N ARG A 173 0.55 5.86 -11.71
CA ARG A 173 1.10 6.49 -12.90
C ARG A 173 2.50 7.02 -12.62
N SER A 174 3.41 6.84 -13.58
CA SER A 174 4.76 7.37 -13.41
C SER A 174 4.76 8.89 -13.63
N LYS A 175 5.65 9.62 -12.95
CA LYS A 175 5.78 11.07 -13.18
C LYS A 175 6.19 11.40 -14.63
N ASN A 176 6.92 10.51 -15.29
CA ASN A 176 7.31 10.69 -16.69
C ASN A 176 6.10 10.54 -17.61
N GLU A 177 5.28 9.51 -17.37
CA GLU A 177 4.03 9.27 -18.10
C GLU A 177 3.05 10.45 -17.95
N ILE A 178 2.91 11.01 -16.75
CA ILE A 178 2.09 12.21 -16.51
C ILE A 178 2.65 13.40 -17.33
N ALA A 179 3.95 13.67 -17.25
CA ALA A 179 4.55 14.78 -17.99
C ALA A 179 4.44 14.59 -19.52
N PHE A 180 4.55 13.36 -20.03
CA PHE A 180 4.36 13.06 -21.45
C PHE A 180 2.89 13.26 -21.87
N CYS A 181 1.93 12.87 -21.01
CA CYS A 181 0.50 13.12 -21.22
C CYS A 181 0.20 14.61 -21.33
N GLU A 182 0.76 15.44 -20.44
CA GLU A 182 0.61 16.90 -20.46
C GLU A 182 1.16 17.50 -21.77
N LEU A 183 2.30 17.01 -22.28
CA LEU A 183 2.82 17.44 -23.58
C LEU A 183 1.89 17.06 -24.74
N CYS A 184 1.27 15.88 -24.69
CA CYS A 184 0.30 15.46 -25.70
C CYS A 184 -0.95 16.34 -25.64
N GLU A 185 -1.49 16.62 -24.46
CA GLU A 185 -2.66 17.49 -24.28
C GLU A 185 -2.43 18.93 -24.74
N GLN A 186 -1.18 19.42 -24.66
CA GLN A 186 -0.82 20.74 -25.18
C GLN A 186 -0.71 20.77 -26.71
N TYR A 187 -0.40 19.64 -27.34
CA TYR A 187 -0.11 19.56 -28.78
C TYR A 187 -1.29 19.05 -29.61
N PHE A 188 -2.11 18.17 -29.06
CA PHE A 188 -3.25 17.53 -29.72
C PHE A 188 -4.57 17.91 -29.06
N ASN A 189 -5.66 17.93 -29.82
CA ASN A 189 -6.95 18.40 -29.32
C ASN A 189 -7.71 17.32 -28.55
N ASN A 190 -7.68 16.07 -29.02
CA ASN A 190 -8.47 14.98 -28.46
C ASN A 190 -7.58 13.90 -27.85
N VAL A 191 -7.11 14.16 -26.63
CA VAL A 191 -6.27 13.26 -25.84
C VAL A 191 -7.07 12.70 -24.66
N LYS A 192 -7.01 11.37 -24.49
CA LYS A 192 -7.58 10.65 -23.36
C LYS A 192 -6.50 9.89 -22.62
N HIS A 193 -6.70 9.61 -21.34
CA HIS A 193 -5.72 8.94 -20.50
C HIS A 193 -6.33 7.76 -19.75
N ASN A 194 -5.66 6.60 -19.76
CA ASN A 194 -6.07 5.40 -19.03
C ASN A 194 -7.54 4.98 -19.26
N GLU A 195 -8.10 5.25 -20.43
CA GLU A 195 -9.47 4.84 -20.77
C GLU A 195 -9.49 3.44 -21.38
N ALA A 196 -10.38 2.57 -20.88
CA ALA A 196 -10.49 1.17 -21.28
C ALA A 196 -11.35 0.98 -22.54
N ILE A 197 -11.04 1.70 -23.63
CA ILE A 197 -11.84 1.71 -24.86
C ILE A 197 -11.53 0.55 -25.83
N PHE A 198 -10.45 -0.21 -25.59
CA PHE A 198 -10.01 -1.30 -26.49
C PHE A 198 -10.52 -2.66 -25.99
N ASN A 199 -11.83 -2.90 -26.09
CA ASN A 199 -12.46 -4.15 -25.60
C ASN A 199 -12.18 -4.46 -24.12
N GLY A 200 -12.18 -3.42 -23.28
CA GLY A 200 -11.84 -3.52 -21.86
C GLY A 200 -10.35 -3.39 -21.55
N TRP A 201 -9.50 -3.21 -22.56
CA TRP A 201 -8.09 -2.82 -22.40
C TRP A 201 -7.93 -1.30 -22.47
N ASP A 202 -7.01 -0.80 -21.65
CA ASP A 202 -6.61 0.60 -21.55
C ASP A 202 -5.26 0.86 -22.23
N ALA A 203 -5.00 2.12 -22.57
CA ALA A 203 -3.66 2.62 -22.89
C ALA A 203 -3.36 3.83 -22.00
N ASP A 204 -2.07 4.09 -21.76
CA ASP A 204 -1.66 5.18 -20.87
C ASP A 204 -2.13 6.53 -21.44
N ILE A 205 -2.00 6.71 -22.76
CA ILE A 205 -2.45 7.90 -23.49
C ILE A 205 -3.06 7.46 -24.83
N ILE A 206 -4.16 8.09 -25.23
CA ILE A 206 -4.87 7.82 -26.47
C ILE A 206 -5.07 9.15 -27.19
N ILE A 207 -4.61 9.23 -28.44
CA ILE A 207 -4.74 10.41 -29.30
C ILE A 207 -5.76 10.04 -30.36
N GLU A 208 -7.00 10.47 -30.15
CA GLU A 208 -8.15 10.07 -30.95
C GLU A 208 -8.06 10.55 -32.39
N ASP A 209 -7.52 11.75 -32.59
CA ASP A 209 -7.41 12.41 -33.90
C ASP A 209 -6.51 11.61 -34.84
N LEU A 210 -5.43 11.02 -34.30
CA LEU A 210 -4.46 10.23 -35.05
C LEU A 210 -4.70 8.72 -34.97
N LYS A 211 -5.68 8.28 -34.16
CA LYS A 211 -5.88 6.89 -33.78
C LYS A 211 -4.57 6.23 -33.29
N ILE A 212 -3.85 6.90 -32.39
CA ILE A 212 -2.64 6.37 -31.78
C ILE A 212 -2.89 6.07 -30.30
N ALA A 213 -2.40 4.93 -29.82
CA ALA A 213 -2.44 4.54 -28.41
C ALA A 213 -1.01 4.37 -27.88
N VAL A 214 -0.60 5.24 -26.96
CA VAL A 214 0.74 5.21 -26.36
C VAL A 214 0.73 4.32 -25.11
N LEU A 215 1.70 3.41 -25.05
CA LEU A 215 1.94 2.49 -23.94
C LEU A 215 3.28 2.83 -23.27
N TRP A 216 3.25 3.32 -22.04
CA TRP A 216 4.42 3.70 -21.24
C TRP A 216 4.88 2.53 -20.35
N ASN A 217 5.68 1.65 -20.92
CA ASN A 217 6.08 0.41 -20.25
C ASN A 217 7.23 0.64 -19.27
N GLY A 218 6.90 0.58 -17.98
CA GLY A 218 7.86 0.65 -16.88
C GLY A 218 8.73 -0.60 -16.71
N LYS A 219 9.69 -0.54 -15.77
CA LYS A 219 10.56 -1.66 -15.38
C LYS A 219 9.83 -3.00 -15.13
N TRP A 220 8.61 -2.96 -14.61
CA TRP A 220 7.76 -4.15 -14.35
C TRP A 220 7.47 -4.98 -15.61
N HIS A 221 7.49 -4.39 -16.80
CA HIS A 221 7.23 -5.11 -18.05
C HIS A 221 8.43 -5.94 -18.53
N TYR A 222 9.62 -5.61 -18.04
CA TYR A 222 10.87 -6.18 -18.56
C TYR A 222 11.64 -6.99 -17.51
N GLU A 223 11.50 -6.64 -16.23
CA GLU A 223 12.30 -7.24 -15.16
C GLU A 223 11.44 -7.82 -14.04
N LYS A 224 11.92 -8.92 -13.45
CA LYS A 224 11.26 -9.57 -12.32
C LYS A 224 11.62 -8.84 -11.04
N ILE A 225 10.69 -8.06 -10.51
CA ILE A 225 10.91 -7.27 -9.29
C ILE A 225 10.55 -8.04 -8.02
N LYS A 226 9.53 -8.91 -8.08
CA LYS A 226 9.06 -9.75 -6.96
C LYS A 226 9.11 -11.23 -7.31
N LYS A 227 9.13 -12.10 -6.30
CA LYS A 227 9.26 -13.56 -6.51
C LYS A 227 8.04 -14.15 -7.20
N GLU A 228 6.85 -13.63 -6.90
CA GLU A 228 5.54 -14.06 -7.40
C GLU A 228 5.24 -13.50 -8.80
N HIS A 229 6.01 -12.52 -9.25
CA HIS A 229 5.85 -11.87 -10.54
C HIS A 229 6.35 -12.75 -11.68
N SER A 230 5.50 -13.02 -12.67
CA SER A 230 5.87 -13.73 -13.89
C SER A 230 5.97 -12.75 -15.05
N ILE A 231 7.19 -12.54 -15.55
CA ILE A 231 7.44 -11.67 -16.72
C ILE A 231 6.66 -12.19 -17.94
N ASN A 232 6.68 -13.51 -18.17
CA ASN A 232 5.99 -14.12 -19.32
C ASN A 232 4.48 -13.84 -19.30
N GLN A 233 3.85 -13.83 -18.12
CA GLN A 233 2.42 -13.49 -18.03
C GLN A 233 2.16 -12.03 -18.42
N ILE A 234 3.04 -11.11 -18.03
CA ILE A 234 2.91 -9.69 -18.37
C ILE A 234 3.15 -9.47 -19.86
N GLN A 235 4.20 -10.05 -20.42
CA GLN A 235 4.48 -9.96 -21.85
C GLN A 235 3.36 -10.56 -22.71
N ASN A 236 2.79 -11.69 -22.29
CA ASN A 236 1.61 -12.27 -22.95
C ASN A 236 0.41 -11.33 -22.87
N ARG A 237 0.21 -10.67 -21.72
CA ARG A 237 -0.86 -9.69 -21.53
C ARG A 237 -0.67 -8.47 -22.41
N ASP A 238 0.55 -7.94 -22.49
CA ASP A 238 0.89 -6.79 -23.33
C ASP A 238 0.71 -7.12 -24.81
N LYS A 239 1.09 -8.34 -25.24
CA LYS A 239 0.84 -8.82 -26.60
C LYS A 239 -0.65 -8.81 -26.92
N ILE A 240 -1.49 -9.34 -26.04
CA ILE A 240 -2.96 -9.33 -26.25
C ILE A 240 -3.47 -7.90 -26.32
N LYS A 241 -3.05 -7.03 -25.39
CA LYS A 241 -3.42 -5.61 -25.38
C LYS A 241 -3.08 -4.91 -26.70
N ILE A 242 -1.86 -5.12 -27.21
CA ILE A 242 -1.40 -4.55 -28.48
C ILE A 242 -2.27 -5.01 -29.65
N GLU A 243 -2.63 -6.29 -29.68
CA GLU A 243 -3.50 -6.83 -30.75
C GLU A 243 -4.93 -6.29 -30.66
N GLU A 244 -5.47 -6.10 -29.46
CA GLU A 244 -6.80 -5.48 -29.29
C GLU A 244 -6.80 -4.00 -29.69
N ILE A 245 -5.76 -3.24 -29.36
CA ILE A 245 -5.59 -1.84 -29.82
C ILE A 245 -5.62 -1.77 -31.35
N LYS A 246 -4.85 -2.65 -32.02
CA LYS A 246 -4.82 -2.72 -33.49
C LYS A 246 -6.18 -3.10 -34.08
N LYS A 247 -6.89 -4.07 -33.48
CA LYS A 247 -8.24 -4.47 -33.93
C LYS A 247 -9.24 -3.32 -33.86
N CYS A 248 -9.10 -2.43 -32.88
CA CYS A 248 -9.92 -1.22 -32.77
C CYS A 248 -9.52 -0.11 -33.76
N GLY A 249 -8.54 -0.35 -34.63
CA GLY A 249 -8.08 0.61 -35.64
C GLY A 249 -7.06 1.62 -35.12
N TYR A 250 -6.40 1.35 -33.99
CA TYR A 250 -5.38 2.23 -33.43
C TYR A 250 -3.97 1.70 -33.66
N ILE A 251 -3.01 2.61 -33.80
CA ILE A 251 -1.59 2.30 -33.90
C ILE A 251 -0.98 2.32 -32.49
N PRO A 252 -0.47 1.19 -31.98
CA PRO A 252 0.20 1.16 -30.67
C PRO A 252 1.62 1.74 -30.77
N TYR A 253 1.93 2.73 -29.94
CA TYR A 253 3.27 3.30 -29.80
C TYR A 253 3.83 3.00 -28.41
N ILE A 254 4.94 2.27 -28.31
CA ILE A 254 5.45 1.75 -27.04
C ILE A 254 6.69 2.53 -26.61
N ILE A 255 6.64 3.15 -25.43
CA ILE A 255 7.76 3.84 -24.81
C ILE A 255 8.32 2.97 -23.70
N LYS A 256 9.65 2.78 -23.70
CA LYS A 256 10.34 1.97 -22.68
C LYS A 256 10.91 2.85 -21.57
N ASP A 257 10.45 2.65 -20.34
CA ASP A 257 10.92 3.41 -19.18
C ASP A 257 11.47 2.56 -18.03
N LEU A 258 12.80 2.56 -17.91
CA LEU A 258 13.52 1.84 -16.85
C LEU A 258 14.03 2.79 -15.74
N GLY A 259 13.85 4.10 -15.89
CA GLY A 259 14.51 5.13 -15.09
C GLY A 259 13.68 5.68 -13.94
N LYS A 260 14.30 6.62 -13.20
CA LYS A 260 13.57 7.55 -12.33
C LYS A 260 12.99 8.69 -13.17
N TYR A 261 12.20 9.56 -12.55
CA TYR A 261 11.68 10.76 -13.18
C TYR A 261 12.81 11.59 -13.82
N ASN A 262 12.69 11.88 -15.11
CA ASN A 262 13.63 12.68 -15.89
C ASN A 262 12.87 13.41 -17.02
N LEU A 263 12.76 14.74 -16.91
CA LEU A 263 12.05 15.58 -17.86
C LEU A 263 12.74 15.66 -19.23
N GLU A 264 14.08 15.63 -19.29
CA GLU A 264 14.82 15.64 -20.56
C GLU A 264 14.52 14.39 -21.37
N LYS A 265 14.41 13.24 -20.70
CA LYS A 265 13.99 12.00 -21.34
C LYS A 265 12.58 12.14 -21.89
N VAL A 266 11.63 12.64 -21.11
CA VAL A 266 10.24 12.85 -21.55
C VAL A 266 10.19 13.72 -22.81
N ASN A 267 10.90 14.85 -22.81
CA ASN A 267 10.97 15.74 -23.98
C ASN A 267 11.61 15.06 -25.20
N THR A 268 12.61 14.21 -24.98
CA THR A 268 13.26 13.46 -26.06
C THR A 268 12.32 12.42 -26.65
N GLU A 269 11.64 11.64 -25.81
CA GLU A 269 10.63 10.68 -26.28
C GLU A 269 9.47 11.39 -26.99
N PHE A 270 9.07 12.57 -26.53
CA PHE A 270 8.02 13.35 -27.20
C PHE A 270 8.45 13.81 -28.59
N LYS A 271 9.70 14.26 -28.77
CA LYS A 271 10.24 14.57 -30.10
C LYS A 271 10.28 13.33 -31.00
N ASN A 272 10.78 12.21 -30.49
CA ASN A 272 10.80 10.94 -31.22
C ASN A 272 9.39 10.52 -31.64
N PHE A 273 8.40 10.77 -30.79
CA PHE A 273 7.00 10.49 -31.06
C PHE A 273 6.44 11.39 -32.18
N LEU A 274 6.73 12.69 -32.15
CA LEU A 274 6.32 13.60 -33.23
C LEU A 274 6.99 13.23 -34.57
N ASP A 275 8.25 12.85 -34.56
CA ASP A 275 8.95 12.42 -35.77
C ASP A 275 8.40 11.10 -36.30
N TYR A 276 7.97 10.19 -35.43
CA TYR A 276 7.25 8.98 -35.80
C TYR A 276 5.90 9.30 -36.47
N ILE A 277 5.11 10.24 -35.94
CA ILE A 277 3.84 10.65 -36.55
C ILE A 277 4.08 11.18 -37.96
N LYS A 278 5.07 12.06 -38.15
CA LYS A 278 5.42 12.59 -39.49
C LYS A 278 5.78 11.48 -40.48
N GLN A 279 6.37 10.38 -40.03
CA GLN A 279 6.72 9.24 -40.90
C GLN A 279 5.50 8.42 -41.32
N ILE A 280 4.40 8.46 -40.56
CA ILE A 280 3.16 7.75 -40.89
C ILE A 280 2.26 8.59 -41.82
N GLU A 281 2.33 9.91 -41.72
CA GLU A 281 1.54 10.83 -42.54
C GLU A 281 2.09 11.02 -43.97
N ASN A 282 3.37 10.69 -44.19
CA ASN A 282 4.01 10.69 -45.51
C ASN A 282 3.91 9.32 -46.20
#